data_AF-A0A1Y5EE31-F1
#
_entry.id   AF-A0A1Y5EE31-F1
#
_cell.length_a   1.000
_cell.length_b   1.000
_cell.length_c   1.000
_cell.angle_alpha   90.00
_cell.angle_beta   90.00
_cell.angle_gamma   90.00
#
_symmetry.space_group_name_H-M   'P 1'
#
loop_
_entity.id
_entity.type
_entity.pdbx_description
1 polymer ?
#
loop_
_entity_poly.entity_id
_entity_poly.type
_entity_poly.pdbx_seq_one_letter_code
_entity_poly.pdbx_strand_id
1 'polypeptide(L)'
;MKNIEYTPLPTQQVRALQQGEKDIHGNVPEVHVSPGGGLPCRHCLEHISVGDKFLILSYKPFETTQPYAEQGPIFLHADPCMPYETQDKVPSMYGENERLILRGYGGDERIIYGTGKVVDVPNIESEALHMFQDKNVAFIHARSSTNNCFQFRINRIQI
;
A
#
# COMPACT_ATOMS: atom_id res chain seq x y z
N MET A 1 2.85 -13.86 -19.58
CA MET A 1 3.77 -13.41 -18.52
C MET A 1 3.04 -12.36 -17.71
N LYS A 2 3.19 -12.38 -16.39
CA LYS A 2 2.60 -11.34 -15.53
C LYS A 2 3.37 -10.06 -15.77
N ASN A 3 2.69 -9.00 -16.22
CA ASN A 3 3.30 -7.70 -16.55
C ASN A 3 2.97 -6.64 -15.50
N ILE A 4 2.72 -7.07 -14.26
CA ILE A 4 2.43 -6.18 -13.14
C ILE A 4 3.24 -6.59 -11.92
N GLU A 5 3.53 -5.61 -11.07
CA GLU A 5 4.22 -5.80 -9.81
C GLU A 5 3.49 -5.15 -8.63
N TYR A 6 3.63 -5.73 -7.44
CA TYR A 6 3.07 -5.24 -6.18
C TYR A 6 4.17 -4.58 -5.34
N THR A 7 4.14 -3.25 -5.27
CA THR A 7 5.20 -2.44 -4.66
C THR A 7 4.80 -1.98 -3.25
N PRO A 8 5.62 -2.30 -2.22
CA PRO A 8 5.42 -1.78 -0.86
C PRO A 8 5.86 -0.31 -0.74
N LEU A 9 5.89 0.23 0.47
CA LEU A 9 6.58 1.49 0.72
C LEU A 9 8.08 1.40 0.40
N PRO A 10 8.71 2.48 -0.12
CA PRO A 10 10.15 2.51 -0.37
C PRO A 10 10.96 2.31 0.92
N THR A 11 11.94 1.40 0.90
CA THR A 11 12.77 1.08 2.07
C THR A 11 13.44 2.31 2.67
N GLN A 12 13.94 3.24 1.85
CA GLN A 12 14.59 4.46 2.36
C GLN A 12 13.63 5.30 3.21
N GLN A 13 12.39 5.48 2.76
CA GLN A 13 11.39 6.23 3.50
C GLN A 13 10.98 5.50 4.80
N VAL A 14 10.84 4.18 4.74
CA VAL A 14 10.53 3.37 5.92
C VAL A 14 11.65 3.47 6.97
N ARG A 15 12.91 3.43 6.55
CA ARG A 15 14.06 3.55 7.46
C ARG A 15 14.14 4.92 8.12
N ALA A 16 13.88 5.99 7.37
CA ALA A 16 13.76 7.33 7.91
C ALA A 16 12.69 7.42 9.01
N LEU A 17 11.48 6.90 8.75
CA LEU A 17 10.38 6.88 9.73
C LEU A 17 10.73 6.03 10.97
N GLN A 18 11.38 4.88 10.78
CA GLN A 18 11.86 4.04 11.89
C GLN A 18 12.95 4.71 12.74
N GLN A 19 13.70 5.64 12.17
CA GLN A 19 14.70 6.45 12.86
C GLN A 19 14.11 7.72 13.51
N GLY A 20 12.79 7.91 13.42
CA GLY A 20 12.09 9.03 14.05
C GLY A 20 11.96 10.27 13.16
N GLU A 21 12.20 10.16 11.84
CA GLU A 21 11.79 11.23 10.93
C GLU A 21 10.28 11.44 10.99
N LYS A 22 9.89 12.69 10.75
CA LYS A 22 8.50 13.12 10.84
C LYS A 22 7.71 12.65 9.62
N ASP A 23 6.43 12.40 9.85
CA ASP A 23 5.47 12.13 8.79
C ASP A 23 5.18 13.38 7.95
N ILE A 24 4.27 13.23 6.97
CA ILE A 24 3.94 14.30 6.04
C ILE A 24 3.33 15.56 6.68
N HIS A 25 2.89 15.49 7.95
CA HIS A 25 2.37 16.61 8.72
C HIS A 25 3.37 17.17 9.73
N GLY A 26 4.60 16.64 9.76
CA GLY A 26 5.62 17.06 10.72
C GLY A 26 5.48 16.39 12.09
N ASN A 27 4.67 15.34 12.22
CA ASN A 27 4.50 14.59 13.46
C ASN A 27 5.52 13.45 13.55
N VAL A 28 6.03 13.17 14.74
CA VAL A 28 6.85 11.98 14.97
C VAL A 28 5.93 10.75 14.95
N PRO A 29 6.29 9.65 14.25
CA PRO A 29 5.51 8.41 14.27
C PRO A 29 5.25 7.93 15.70
N GLU A 30 4.00 7.57 15.99
CA GLU A 30 3.65 7.05 17.30
C GLU A 30 4.19 5.64 17.47
N VAL A 31 4.81 5.34 18.60
CA VAL A 31 5.34 4.01 18.90
C VAL A 31 4.41 3.28 19.87
N HIS A 32 3.95 2.10 19.46
CA HIS A 32 3.05 1.26 20.25
C HIS A 32 3.54 -0.19 20.27
N VAL A 33 2.95 -1.00 21.15
CA VAL A 33 3.18 -2.46 21.19
C VAL A 33 1.95 -3.16 20.62
N SER A 34 2.16 -4.06 19.66
CA SER A 34 1.08 -4.75 18.96
C SER A 34 0.26 -5.61 19.94
N PRO A 35 -1.06 -5.40 20.04
CA PRO A 35 -1.95 -6.28 20.80
C PRO A 35 -2.30 -7.56 20.02
N GLY A 36 -1.76 -7.73 18.80
CA GLY A 36 -2.22 -8.71 17.83
C GLY A 36 -3.31 -8.17 16.90
N GLY A 37 -4.09 -9.08 16.30
CA GLY A 37 -5.21 -8.71 15.43
C GLY A 37 -4.84 -8.42 13.98
N GLY A 38 -3.65 -8.81 13.53
CA GLY A 38 -3.25 -8.70 12.12
C GLY A 38 -2.98 -7.27 11.68
N LEU A 39 -2.17 -6.50 12.44
CA LEU A 39 -1.75 -5.16 12.04
C LEU A 39 -0.83 -5.26 10.80
N PRO A 40 -1.21 -4.71 9.63
CA PRO A 40 -0.41 -4.94 8.42
C PRO A 40 0.79 -3.99 8.34
N CYS A 41 2.01 -4.49 8.21
CA CYS A 41 3.17 -3.64 7.94
C CYS A 41 3.19 -3.24 6.46
N ARG A 42 3.30 -1.95 6.16
CA ARG A 42 3.27 -1.42 4.78
C ARG A 42 4.60 -1.53 4.03
N HIS A 43 5.63 -2.09 4.67
CA HIS A 43 6.95 -2.31 4.08
C HIS A 43 7.19 -3.77 3.68
N CYS A 44 7.06 -4.71 4.62
CA CYS A 44 7.21 -6.14 4.31
C CYS A 44 5.92 -6.76 3.73
N LEU A 45 4.77 -6.08 3.88
CA LEU A 45 3.44 -6.61 3.53
C LEU A 45 3.13 -7.94 4.25
N GLU A 46 3.53 -8.00 5.52
CA GLU A 46 3.20 -9.05 6.48
C GLU A 46 2.57 -8.43 7.73
N HIS A 47 1.95 -9.28 8.57
CA HIS A 47 1.37 -8.84 9.84
C HIS A 47 2.45 -8.66 10.92
N ILE A 48 2.30 -7.61 11.71
CA ILE A 48 3.13 -7.35 12.89
C ILE A 48 2.70 -8.29 14.02
N SER A 49 3.65 -9.02 14.62
CA SER A 49 3.35 -10.02 15.66
C SER A 49 2.90 -9.36 16.96
N VAL A 50 2.16 -10.11 17.79
CA VAL A 50 1.79 -9.68 19.15
C VAL A 50 3.06 -9.42 19.95
N GLY A 51 3.10 -8.31 20.68
CA GLY A 51 4.25 -7.92 21.52
C GLY A 51 5.36 -7.18 20.78
N ASP A 52 5.38 -7.19 19.46
CA ASP A 52 6.33 -6.40 18.67
C ASP A 52 5.97 -4.91 18.71
N LYS A 53 7.00 -4.05 18.66
CA LYS A 53 6.79 -2.61 18.53
C LYS A 53 6.41 -2.24 17.10
N PHE A 54 5.48 -1.31 16.95
CA PHE A 54 5.07 -0.78 15.66
C PHE A 54 4.91 0.73 15.68
N LEU A 55 4.88 1.30 14.48
CA LEU A 55 4.68 2.72 14.24
C LEU A 55 3.28 2.96 13.68
N ILE A 56 2.66 4.07 14.11
CA ILE A 56 1.48 4.66 13.47
C ILE A 56 1.88 6.04 12.93
N LEU A 57 1.58 6.31 11.66
CA LEU A 57 1.85 7.60 11.04
C LEU A 57 0.87 7.92 9.91
N SER A 58 0.78 9.20 9.54
CA SER A 58 0.05 9.62 8.33
C SER A 58 0.92 9.44 7.10
N TYR A 59 0.40 8.73 6.09
CA TYR A 59 1.11 8.50 4.84
C TYR A 59 0.31 8.99 3.63
N LYS A 60 1.02 9.67 2.73
CA LYS A 60 0.53 10.14 1.43
C LYS A 60 1.28 9.39 0.32
N PRO A 61 0.67 8.40 -0.35
CA PRO A 61 1.29 7.62 -1.43
C PRO A 61 1.33 8.40 -2.76
N PHE A 62 1.68 9.68 -2.73
CA PHE A 62 1.70 10.57 -3.90
C PHE A 62 2.85 11.56 -3.80
N GLU A 63 3.47 11.88 -4.93
CA GLU A 63 4.56 12.84 -5.03
C GLU A 63 4.05 14.26 -4.75
N THR A 64 2.93 14.64 -5.36
CA THR A 64 2.37 15.98 -5.24
C THR A 64 1.22 16.06 -4.23
N THR A 65 0.93 17.26 -3.73
CA THR A 65 -0.22 17.52 -2.85
C THR A 65 -1.33 18.15 -3.69
N GLN A 66 -2.18 17.31 -4.24
CA GLN A 66 -3.27 17.66 -5.15
C GLN A 66 -4.61 17.11 -4.61
N PRO A 67 -5.79 17.55 -5.11
CA PRO A 67 -7.09 17.21 -4.50
C PRO A 67 -7.40 15.71 -4.35
N TYR A 68 -6.79 14.85 -5.17
CA TYR A 68 -6.92 13.40 -5.15
C TYR A 68 -5.81 12.70 -4.35
N ALA A 69 -4.88 13.44 -3.74
CA ALA A 69 -3.75 12.89 -2.99
C ALA A 69 -4.21 12.36 -1.63
N GLU A 70 -4.98 11.27 -1.66
CA GLU A 70 -5.54 10.59 -0.50
C GLU A 70 -4.46 10.13 0.48
N GLN A 71 -4.54 10.64 1.70
CA GLN A 71 -3.70 10.26 2.83
C GLN A 71 -4.48 9.43 3.85
N GLY A 72 -3.78 8.68 4.69
CA GLY A 72 -4.39 7.95 5.79
C GLY A 72 -3.37 7.31 6.72
N PRO A 73 -3.83 6.73 7.85
CA PRO A 73 -2.94 6.04 8.77
C PRO A 73 -2.42 4.75 8.15
N ILE A 74 -1.14 4.46 8.40
CA ILE A 74 -0.51 3.17 8.08
C ILE A 74 0.23 2.63 9.32
N PHE A 75 0.54 1.34 9.27
CA PHE A 75 1.42 0.69 10.25
C PHE A 75 2.72 0.23 9.62
N LEU A 76 3.80 0.31 10.40
CA LEU A 76 5.13 -0.23 10.08
C LEU A 76 5.67 -0.95 11.31
N HIS A 77 6.51 -1.97 11.12
CA HIS A 77 7.39 -2.42 12.21
C HIS A 77 8.21 -1.23 12.73
N ALA A 78 8.38 -1.13 14.05
CA ALA A 78 9.29 -0.13 14.61
C ALA A 78 10.75 -0.50 14.30
N ASP A 79 11.07 -1.79 14.40
CA ASP A 79 12.38 -2.31 14.04
C ASP A 79 12.49 -2.59 12.53
N PRO A 80 13.70 -2.54 11.93
CA PRO A 80 13.90 -2.84 10.52
C PRO A 80 13.38 -4.21 10.09
N CYS A 81 12.44 -4.24 9.13
CA CYS A 81 12.01 -5.46 8.45
C CYS A 81 12.48 -5.49 6.99
N MET A 82 12.51 -6.67 6.36
CA MET A 82 12.83 -6.78 4.93
C MET A 82 11.67 -6.29 4.06
N PRO A 83 11.92 -5.55 2.96
CA PRO A 83 10.86 -5.18 2.04
C PRO A 83 10.20 -6.42 1.44
N TYR A 84 8.94 -6.29 1.02
CA TYR A 84 8.28 -7.33 0.25
C TYR A 84 9.07 -7.70 -1.01
N GLU A 85 9.50 -8.97 -1.11
CA GLU A 85 10.39 -9.45 -2.18
C GLU A 85 9.63 -9.98 -3.40
N THR A 86 8.49 -10.65 -3.18
CA THR A 86 7.74 -11.38 -4.21
C THR A 86 6.76 -10.46 -4.95
N GLN A 87 7.29 -9.50 -5.70
CA GLN A 87 6.44 -8.48 -6.33
C GLN A 87 5.53 -9.04 -7.45
N ASP A 88 5.50 -10.33 -7.76
CA ASP A 88 4.67 -10.94 -8.81
C ASP A 88 3.36 -11.59 -8.30
N LYS A 89 3.09 -11.52 -6.99
CA LYS A 89 1.87 -12.05 -6.36
C LYS A 89 1.29 -11.06 -5.37
N VAL A 90 -0.01 -11.17 -5.14
CA VAL A 90 -0.66 -10.44 -4.04
C VAL A 90 -0.01 -10.91 -2.72
N PRO A 91 0.29 -10.00 -1.78
CA PRO A 91 0.90 -10.38 -0.50
C PRO A 91 0.08 -11.44 0.25
N SER A 92 0.76 -12.44 0.80
CA SER A 92 0.13 -13.59 1.46
C SER A 92 -0.61 -13.25 2.75
N MET A 93 -0.40 -12.05 3.29
CA MET A 93 -1.13 -11.59 4.47
C MET A 93 -2.63 -11.40 4.23
N TYR A 94 -3.06 -11.26 2.97
CA TYR A 94 -4.47 -11.12 2.63
C TYR A 94 -5.11 -12.49 2.39
N GLY A 95 -6.16 -12.81 3.14
CA GLY A 95 -6.94 -14.03 2.95
C GLY A 95 -7.81 -13.99 1.70
N GLU A 96 -8.19 -15.16 1.19
CA GLU A 96 -8.99 -15.29 -0.05
C GLU A 96 -10.38 -14.65 0.03
N ASN A 97 -10.94 -14.53 1.24
CA ASN A 97 -12.26 -13.91 1.47
C ASN A 97 -12.19 -12.41 1.74
N GLU A 98 -10.99 -11.83 1.77
CA GLU A 98 -10.83 -10.39 1.97
C GLU A 98 -11.05 -9.63 0.66
N ARG A 99 -11.36 -8.34 0.81
CA ARG A 99 -11.62 -7.44 -0.30
C ARG A 99 -10.77 -6.19 -0.18
N LEU A 100 -10.20 -5.75 -1.28
CA LEU A 100 -9.48 -4.48 -1.39
C LEU A 100 -10.18 -3.57 -2.39
N ILE A 101 -10.07 -2.26 -2.16
CA ILE A 101 -10.39 -1.28 -3.19
C ILE A 101 -9.19 -1.20 -4.14
N LEU A 102 -9.43 -1.40 -5.42
CA LEU A 102 -8.49 -1.04 -6.47
C LEU A 102 -8.94 0.27 -7.12
N ARG A 103 -7.99 1.17 -7.36
CA ARG A 103 -8.26 2.45 -8.01
C ARG A 103 -7.11 2.83 -8.93
N GLY A 104 -7.42 3.06 -10.20
CA GLY A 104 -6.46 3.49 -11.21
C GLY A 104 -6.21 4.99 -11.17
N TYR A 105 -4.95 5.37 -11.34
CA TYR A 105 -4.49 6.75 -11.38
C TYR A 105 -3.71 7.02 -12.66
N GLY A 106 -3.85 8.25 -13.18
CA GLY A 106 -3.08 8.76 -14.31
C GLY A 106 -1.67 9.19 -13.92
N GLY A 107 -0.88 9.56 -14.94
CA GLY A 107 0.47 10.09 -14.75
C GLY A 107 0.51 11.45 -14.03
N ASP A 108 -0.63 12.14 -13.94
CA ASP A 108 -0.82 13.38 -13.17
C ASP A 108 -1.36 13.12 -11.75
N GLU A 109 -1.29 11.85 -11.29
CA GLU A 109 -1.76 11.39 -9.98
C GLU A 109 -3.26 11.60 -9.73
N ARG A 110 -4.07 11.78 -10.78
CA ARG A 110 -5.54 11.88 -10.67
C ARG A 110 -6.22 10.54 -10.90
N ILE A 111 -7.38 10.36 -10.25
CA ILE A 111 -8.20 9.15 -10.43
C ILE A 111 -8.69 9.07 -11.88
N ILE A 112 -8.46 7.92 -12.53
CA ILE A 112 -9.14 7.58 -13.78
C ILE A 112 -10.54 7.06 -13.39
N TYR A 113 -11.55 7.93 -13.50
CA TYR A 113 -12.92 7.58 -13.13
C TYR A 113 -13.44 6.39 -13.94
N GLY A 114 -14.24 5.54 -13.29
CA GLY A 114 -14.69 4.27 -13.84
C GLY A 114 -13.78 3.07 -13.52
N THR A 115 -12.55 3.30 -13.05
CA THR A 115 -11.65 2.21 -12.64
C THR A 115 -11.88 1.74 -11.20
N GLY A 116 -12.39 2.59 -10.30
CA GLY A 116 -12.53 2.26 -8.88
C GLY A 116 -13.47 1.06 -8.63
N LYS A 117 -12.98 0.01 -7.98
CA LYS A 117 -13.74 -1.21 -7.66
C LYS A 117 -13.36 -1.80 -6.31
N VAL A 118 -14.29 -2.49 -5.66
CA VAL A 118 -14.01 -3.41 -4.54
C VAL A 118 -13.84 -4.80 -5.13
N VAL A 119 -12.70 -5.42 -4.85
CA VAL A 119 -12.23 -6.65 -5.53
C VAL A 119 -11.84 -7.68 -4.48
N ASP A 120 -12.33 -8.91 -4.63
CA ASP A 120 -11.89 -10.04 -3.81
C ASP A 120 -10.42 -10.36 -4.10
N VAL A 121 -9.65 -10.71 -3.07
CA VAL A 121 -8.20 -10.95 -3.18
C VAL A 121 -7.80 -11.88 -4.34
N PRO A 122 -8.49 -13.01 -4.61
CA PRO A 122 -8.18 -13.88 -5.74
C PRO A 122 -8.31 -13.22 -7.12
N ASN A 123 -9.08 -12.13 -7.21
CA ASN A 123 -9.38 -11.41 -8.46
C ASN A 123 -8.54 -10.13 -8.64
N ILE A 124 -7.66 -9.78 -7.69
CA ILE A 124 -6.87 -8.54 -7.76
C ILE A 124 -6.00 -8.50 -9.02
N GLU A 125 -5.32 -9.61 -9.35
CA GLU A 125 -4.42 -9.67 -10.51
C GLU A 125 -5.17 -9.47 -11.83
N SER A 126 -6.29 -10.18 -12.02
CA SER A 126 -7.09 -10.10 -13.25
C SER A 126 -7.71 -8.73 -13.42
N GLU A 127 -8.22 -8.13 -12.34
CA GLU A 127 -8.78 -6.79 -12.37
C GLU A 127 -7.70 -5.72 -12.61
N ALA A 128 -6.54 -5.82 -11.96
CA ALA A 128 -5.44 -4.89 -12.21
C ALA A 128 -4.97 -4.93 -13.68
N LEU A 129 -4.81 -6.13 -14.25
CA LEU A 129 -4.49 -6.30 -15.67
C LEU A 129 -5.56 -5.71 -16.58
N HIS A 130 -6.84 -5.86 -16.24
CA HIS A 130 -7.93 -5.24 -16.98
C HIS A 130 -7.91 -3.71 -16.88
N MET A 131 -7.72 -3.13 -15.70
CA MET A 131 -7.56 -1.66 -15.54
C MET A 131 -6.40 -1.13 -16.38
N PHE A 132 -5.28 -1.86 -16.44
CA PHE A 132 -4.13 -1.48 -17.25
C PHE A 132 -4.32 -1.62 -18.76
N GLN A 133 -5.45 -2.16 -19.25
CA GLN A 133 -5.80 -2.07 -20.67
C GLN A 133 -6.09 -0.61 -21.08
N ASP A 134 -6.55 0.22 -20.15
CA ASP A 134 -6.55 1.67 -20.34
C ASP A 134 -5.12 2.21 -20.18
N LYS A 135 -4.56 2.71 -21.29
CA LYS A 135 -3.20 3.26 -21.34
C LYS A 135 -3.03 4.50 -20.47
N ASN A 136 -4.12 5.18 -20.11
CA ASN A 136 -4.09 6.34 -19.23
C ASN A 136 -3.89 5.97 -17.77
N VAL A 137 -4.18 4.72 -17.37
CA VAL A 137 -3.84 4.23 -16.01
C VAL A 137 -2.33 4.03 -15.93
N ALA A 138 -1.66 4.90 -15.18
CA ALA A 138 -0.22 4.84 -14.92
C ALA A 138 0.11 3.87 -13.78
N PHE A 139 -0.70 3.85 -12.71
CA PHE A 139 -0.57 2.94 -11.59
C PHE A 139 -1.92 2.71 -10.90
N ILE A 140 -1.97 1.70 -10.02
CA ILE A 140 -3.17 1.37 -9.25
C ILE A 140 -2.79 1.39 -7.76
N HIS A 141 -3.63 1.97 -6.91
CA HIS A 141 -3.53 1.77 -5.47
C HIS A 141 -4.48 0.69 -5.00
N ALA A 142 -3.97 -0.24 -4.20
CA ALA A 142 -4.78 -1.10 -3.36
C ALA A 142 -5.03 -0.40 -2.02
N ARG A 143 -6.28 -0.37 -1.58
CA ARG A 143 -6.74 0.24 -0.34
C ARG A 143 -7.63 -0.72 0.44
N SER A 144 -7.70 -0.54 1.76
CA SER A 144 -8.64 -1.31 2.59
C SER A 144 -10.07 -1.04 2.14
N SER A 145 -10.88 -2.08 1.93
CA SER A 145 -12.29 -1.91 1.54
C SER A 145 -13.17 -1.37 2.66
N THR A 146 -12.73 -1.52 3.92
CA THR A 146 -13.49 -1.10 5.10
C THR A 146 -13.03 0.24 5.66
N ASN A 147 -11.76 0.61 5.46
CA ASN A 147 -11.16 1.81 6.06
C ASN A 147 -10.45 2.74 5.06
N ASN A 148 -10.39 2.40 3.76
CA ASN A 148 -9.73 3.16 2.70
C ASN A 148 -8.21 3.42 2.87
N CYS A 149 -7.58 2.93 3.94
CA CYS A 149 -6.14 3.06 4.18
C CYS A 149 -5.33 2.41 3.05
N PHE A 150 -4.20 3.03 2.69
CA PHE A 150 -3.29 2.49 1.68
C PHE A 150 -2.72 1.13 2.10
N GLN A 151 -2.65 0.20 1.14
CA GLN A 151 -2.09 -1.13 1.34
C GLN A 151 -0.75 -1.29 0.60
N PHE A 152 -0.79 -1.19 -0.72
CA PHE A 152 0.36 -1.28 -1.62
C PHE A 152 0.00 -0.65 -2.97
N ARG A 153 1.00 -0.39 -3.80
CA ARG A 153 0.83 0.08 -5.17
C ARG A 153 0.98 -1.10 -6.13
N ILE A 154 0.24 -1.09 -7.23
CA ILE A 154 0.42 -2.02 -8.33
C ILE A 154 0.94 -1.22 -9.52
N ASN A 155 2.04 -1.65 -10.11
CA ASN A 155 2.68 -1.03 -11.28
C ASN A 155 2.70 -2.00 -12.46
N ARG A 156 2.87 -1.48 -13.68
CA ARG A 156 3.28 -2.29 -14.81
C ARG A 156 4.78 -2.59 -14.68
N ILE A 157 5.20 -3.81 -15.00
CA ILE A 157 6.61 -4.11 -15.21
C ILE A 157 7.00 -3.49 -16.56
N GLN A 158 7.89 -2.50 -16.54
CA GLN A 158 8.49 -1.99 -17.78
C GLN A 158 9.47 -3.05 -18.30
N ILE A 159 9.22 -3.54 -19.51
CA ILE A 159 10.13 -4.39 -20.28
C ILE A 159 10.98 -3.49 -21.18
#